data_AF-A0A024CJ62-F1
#
_entry.id   AF-A0A024CJ62-F1
#
_cell.length_a   1.000
_cell.length_b   1.000
_cell.length_c   1.000
_cell.angle_alpha   90.00
_cell.angle_beta   90.00
_cell.angle_gamma   90.00
#
_symmetry.space_group_name_H-M   'P 1'
#
loop_
_entity.id
_entity.type
_entity.pdbx_description
1 polymer ?
#
loop_
_entity_poly.entity_id
_entity_poly.type
_entity_poly.pdbx_seq_one_letter_code
_entity_poly.pdbx_strand_id
1 'polypeptide(L)'
;MPVGAEAELALSHFVETMCGNPQVQDDLNDVDDLERLRIVVQSVESSLTGAALIPLEQATRPPKILVDSGVAAQVIPWRLLRCTGGPLVLQLICKKANFAIWIESC
;
A
#
# COMPACT_ATOMS: atom_id res chain seq x y z
N MET A 1 21.86 0.83 5.72
CA MET A 1 21.78 1.39 4.35
C MET A 1 20.62 2.38 4.33
N PRO A 2 20.72 3.55 3.66
CA PRO A 2 19.53 4.36 3.46
C PRO A 2 18.54 3.52 2.65
N VAL A 3 17.28 3.44 3.09
CA VAL A 3 16.19 2.94 2.27
C VAL A 3 16.13 3.87 1.06
N GLY A 4 16.80 3.46 -0.01
CA GLY A 4 17.18 4.31 -1.14
C GLY A 4 15.97 4.66 -1.99
N ALA A 5 16.14 5.67 -2.85
CA ALA A 5 15.11 6.19 -3.77
C ALA A 5 14.30 5.10 -4.51
N GLU A 6 14.89 3.93 -4.74
CA GLU A 6 14.23 2.75 -5.32
C GLU A 6 12.99 2.30 -4.56
N ALA A 7 12.97 2.38 -3.23
CA ALA A 7 11.81 1.98 -2.45
C ALA A 7 10.65 2.97 -2.56
N GLU A 8 10.98 4.25 -2.75
CA GLU A 8 9.99 5.29 -3.00
C GLU A 8 9.38 5.13 -4.40
N LEU A 9 10.19 4.73 -5.37
CA LEU A 9 9.76 4.46 -6.74
C LEU A 9 8.86 3.23 -6.83
N ALA A 10 9.17 2.12 -6.14
CA ALA A 10 8.34 0.92 -6.17
C ALA A 10 6.93 1.14 -5.62
N LEU A 11 6.80 1.82 -4.47
CA LEU A 11 5.48 2.14 -3.91
C LEU A 11 4.70 3.12 -4.79
N SER A 12 5.39 4.09 -5.39
CA SER A 12 4.75 5.04 -6.33
C SER A 12 4.27 4.32 -7.60
N HIS A 13 5.10 3.46 -8.18
CA HIS A 13 4.78 2.67 -9.36
C HIS A 13 3.61 1.69 -9.11
N PHE A 14 3.57 1.08 -7.93
CA PHE A 14 2.43 0.27 -7.51
C PHE A 14 1.14 1.10 -7.47
N VAL A 15 1.16 2.31 -6.88
CA VAL A 15 -0.02 3.19 -6.82
C VAL A 15 -0.48 3.60 -8.21
N GLU A 16 0.44 3.98 -9.09
CA GLU A 16 0.13 4.35 -10.48
C GLU A 16 -0.52 3.20 -11.23
N THR A 17 0.06 1.99 -11.14
CA THR A 17 -0.46 0.79 -11.79
C THR A 17 -1.81 0.37 -11.23
N MET A 18 -1.97 0.39 -9.90
CA MET A 18 -3.23 0.09 -9.23
C MET A 18 -4.32 1.11 -9.64
N CYS A 19 -4.02 2.40 -9.67
CA CYS A 19 -4.98 3.43 -10.08
C CYS A 19 -5.38 3.31 -11.56
N GLY A 20 -4.46 2.89 -12.42
CA GLY A 20 -4.70 2.65 -13.84
C GLY A 20 -5.40 1.33 -14.17
N ASN A 21 -5.52 0.41 -13.20
CA ASN A 21 -6.06 -0.93 -13.42
C ASN A 21 -7.29 -1.23 -12.52
N PRO A 22 -8.52 -1.11 -13.05
CA PRO A 22 -9.74 -1.41 -12.29
C PRO A 22 -9.80 -2.84 -11.75
N GLN A 23 -9.26 -3.83 -12.47
CA GLN A 23 -9.27 -5.22 -12.02
C GLN A 23 -8.46 -5.40 -10.73
N VAL A 24 -7.27 -4.78 -10.65
CA VAL A 24 -6.45 -4.80 -9.42
C VAL A 24 -7.20 -4.16 -8.25
N GLN A 25 -7.95 -3.08 -8.51
CA GLN A 25 -8.75 -2.44 -7.47
C GLN A 25 -9.93 -3.31 -7.00
N ASP A 26 -10.57 -4.03 -7.92
CA ASP A 26 -11.62 -4.98 -7.57
C ASP A 26 -11.05 -6.15 -6.77
N ASP A 27 -9.91 -6.70 -7.20
CA ASP A 27 -9.20 -7.76 -6.47
C ASP A 27 -8.83 -7.30 -5.05
N LEU A 28 -8.24 -6.11 -4.89
CA LEU A 28 -7.91 -5.52 -3.58
C LEU A 28 -9.15 -5.32 -2.69
N ASN A 29 -10.28 -4.95 -3.27
CA ASN A 29 -11.55 -4.82 -2.54
C ASN A 29 -12.11 -6.16 -2.07
N ASP A 30 -11.76 -7.26 -2.74
CA ASP A 30 -12.19 -8.60 -2.40
C ASP A 30 -11.28 -9.35 -1.43
N VAL A 31 -10.05 -8.85 -1.21
CA VAL A 31 -9.08 -9.39 -0.25
C VAL A 31 -9.54 -9.21 1.20
N ASP A 32 -9.49 -10.29 1.96
CA ASP A 32 -9.80 -10.36 3.39
C ASP A 32 -8.68 -11.04 4.22
N ASP A 33 -7.65 -11.59 3.57
CA ASP A 33 -6.51 -12.25 4.22
C ASP A 33 -5.16 -11.79 3.67
N LEU A 34 -4.09 -12.08 4.42
CA LEU A 34 -2.74 -11.63 4.09
C LEU A 34 -2.10 -12.41 2.93
N GLU A 35 -2.48 -13.66 2.70
CA GLU A 35 -1.92 -14.47 1.62
C GLU A 35 -2.40 -13.95 0.27
N ARG A 36 -3.71 -13.69 0.14
CA ARG A 36 -4.30 -13.06 -1.05
C ARG A 36 -3.76 -11.66 -1.28
N LEU A 37 -3.61 -10.85 -0.22
CA LEU A 37 -2.99 -9.53 -0.33
C LEU A 37 -1.61 -9.63 -0.97
N ARG A 38 -0.76 -10.54 -0.49
CA ARG A 38 0.60 -10.74 -1.02
C ARG A 38 0.57 -11.14 -2.49
N ILE A 39 -0.33 -12.04 -2.89
CA ILE A 39 -0.48 -12.45 -4.30
C ILE A 39 -0.82 -11.25 -5.18
N VAL A 40 -1.80 -10.42 -4.79
CA VAL A 40 -2.21 -9.24 -5.56
C VAL A 40 -1.11 -8.18 -5.59
N VAL A 41 -0.44 -7.94 -4.46
CA VAL A 41 0.65 -6.96 -4.40
C VAL A 41 1.82 -7.39 -5.30
N GLN A 42 2.23 -8.65 -5.22
CA GLN A 42 3.35 -9.19 -6.00
C GLN A 42 3.04 -9.33 -7.50
N SER A 43 1.76 -9.45 -7.89
CA SER A 43 1.38 -9.47 -9.31
C SER A 43 1.49 -8.09 -9.96
N VAL A 44 1.44 -7.02 -9.17
CA VAL A 44 1.58 -5.63 -9.62
C VAL A 44 3.02 -5.14 -9.48
N GLU A 45 3.62 -5.32 -8.31
CA GLU A 45 4.98 -4.89 -8.00
C GLU A 45 5.67 -5.95 -7.12
N SER A 46 6.50 -6.77 -7.75
CA SER A 46 7.16 -7.92 -7.09
C SER A 46 8.23 -7.51 -6.09
N SER A 47 8.72 -6.27 -6.15
CA SER A 47 9.67 -5.72 -5.17
C SER A 47 9.04 -5.40 -3.81
N LEU A 48 7.70 -5.30 -3.72
CA LEU A 48 6.98 -5.09 -2.47
C LEU A 48 6.84 -6.42 -1.71
N THR A 49 7.58 -6.53 -0.61
CA THR A 49 7.64 -7.76 0.20
C THR A 49 6.90 -7.67 1.52
N GLY A 50 6.82 -6.47 2.11
CA GLY A 50 6.15 -6.21 3.37
C GLY A 50 4.67 -5.91 3.17
N ALA A 51 3.81 -6.64 3.87
CA ALA A 51 2.38 -6.39 3.88
C ALA A 51 1.77 -6.78 5.23
N ALA A 52 0.75 -6.04 5.66
CA ALA A 52 -0.05 -6.35 6.84
C ALA A 52 -1.50 -5.90 6.69
N LEU A 53 -2.41 -6.66 7.29
CA LEU A 53 -3.78 -6.21 7.58
C LEU A 53 -3.74 -5.29 8.79
N ILE A 54 -4.44 -4.16 8.72
CA ILE A 54 -4.49 -3.17 9.82
C ILE A 54 -5.94 -2.83 10.19
N PRO A 55 -6.23 -2.57 11.48
CA PRO A 55 -7.53 -2.06 11.89
C PRO A 55 -7.83 -0.68 11.27
N LEU A 56 -9.11 -0.35 11.13
CA LEU A 56 -9.55 0.94 10.56
C LEU A 56 -9.02 2.12 11.38
N GLU A 57 -8.93 1.97 12.70
CA GLU A 57 -8.39 2.98 13.62
C GLU A 57 -6.93 3.30 13.30
N GLN A 58 -6.15 2.28 12.91
CA GLN A 58 -4.76 2.46 12.48
C GLN A 58 -4.69 3.03 11.05
N ALA A 59 -5.58 2.60 10.16
CA ALA A 59 -5.66 3.06 8.77
C ALA A 59 -6.13 4.50 8.63
N THR A 60 -6.87 5.04 9.62
CA THR A 60 -7.40 6.41 9.62
C THR A 60 -6.64 7.35 10.55
N ARG A 61 -5.71 6.82 11.36
CA ARG A 61 -4.87 7.62 12.25
C ARG A 61 -4.19 8.75 11.46
N PRO A 62 -4.10 9.98 12.03
CA PRO A 62 -3.37 11.07 11.41
C PRO A 62 -1.90 10.67 11.16
N PRO A 63 -1.40 10.79 9.93
CA PRO A 63 -0.02 10.44 9.62
C PRO A 63 0.95 11.45 10.25
N LYS A 64 2.10 10.97 10.70
CA LYS A 64 3.18 11.86 11.17
C LYS A 64 3.80 12.64 10.01
N ILE A 65 4.00 11.97 8.88
CA ILE A 65 4.52 12.55 7.65
C ILE A 65 3.72 11.94 6.50
N LEU A 66 2.86 12.75 5.90
CA LEU A 66 2.14 12.40 4.67
C LEU A 66 3.02 12.76 3.48
N VAL A 67 3.31 11.80 2.63
CA VAL A 67 4.08 12.01 1.39
C VAL A 67 3.13 12.30 0.25
N ASP A 68 2.12 11.45 0.09
CA ASP A 68 1.09 11.59 -0.94
C ASP A 68 -0.21 10.88 -0.53
N SER A 69 -1.32 11.20 -1.18
CA SER A 69 -2.60 10.54 -0.98
C SER A 69 -3.56 10.77 -2.14
N GLY A 70 -4.49 9.83 -2.31
CA GLY A 70 -5.54 9.96 -3.30
C GLY A 70 -6.67 8.96 -3.07
N VAL A 71 -7.55 8.89 -4.05
CA VAL A 71 -8.65 7.91 -4.09
C VAL A 71 -8.65 7.29 -5.47
N ALA A 72 -8.54 5.96 -5.54
CA ALA A 72 -8.62 5.22 -6.80
C ALA A 72 -10.08 5.12 -7.30
N ALA A 73 -10.27 4.74 -8.57
CA ALA A 73 -11.57 4.72 -9.23
C ALA A 73 -12.64 3.89 -8.50
N GLN A 74 -12.27 2.77 -7.89
CA GLN A 74 -13.17 1.90 -7.09
C GLN A 74 -13.34 2.39 -5.64
N VAL A 75 -13.14 3.68 -5.40
CA VAL A 75 -13.28 4.32 -4.07
C VAL A 75 -12.37 3.65 -3.05
N ILE A 76 -11.10 3.44 -3.42
CA ILE A 76 -10.05 2.98 -2.50
C ILE A 76 -9.21 4.20 -2.11
N PRO A 77 -9.41 4.79 -0.92
CA PRO A 77 -8.49 5.76 -0.37
C PRO A 77 -7.12 5.14 -0.16
N TRP A 78 -6.09 5.82 -0.63
CA TRP A 78 -4.71 5.43 -0.44
C TRP A 78 -3.88 6.58 0.10
N ARG A 79 -2.88 6.26 0.92
CA ARG A 79 -1.97 7.24 1.53
C ARG A 79 -0.56 6.68 1.57
N LEU A 80 0.40 7.43 1.04
CA LEU A 80 1.82 7.13 1.17
C LEU A 80 2.39 7.89 2.37
N LEU A 81 2.89 7.16 3.35
CA LEU A 81 3.33 7.68 4.64
C LEU A 81 4.82 7.41 4.85
N ARG A 82 5.51 8.34 5.52
CA ARG A 82 6.89 8.11 5.99
C ARG A 82 6.92 7.92 7.51
N CYS A 83 7.41 6.76 7.95
CA CYS A 83 7.68 6.54 9.36
C CYS A 83 8.97 7.26 9.76
N THR A 84 8.98 7.92 10.92
CA THR A 84 10.16 8.64 11.43
C THR A 84 11.30 7.64 11.69
N GLY A 85 12.36 7.67 10.87
CA GLY A 85 13.45 6.69 10.93
C GLY A 85 13.09 5.27 10.44
N GLY A 86 11.93 5.11 9.79
CA GLY A 86 11.44 3.84 9.26
C GLY A 86 11.21 3.87 7.74
N PRO A 87 10.66 2.79 7.16
CA PRO A 87 10.38 2.71 5.73
C PRO A 87 9.21 3.63 5.32
N LEU A 88 9.06 3.80 4.01
CA LEU A 88 7.80 4.28 3.43
C LEU A 88 6.75 3.18 3.53
N VAL A 89 5.51 3.59 3.81
CA VAL A 89 4.37 2.69 3.96
C VAL A 89 3.22 3.22 3.12
N LEU A 90 2.70 2.39 2.23
CA LEU A 90 1.45 2.62 1.54
C LEU A 90 0.30 2.05 2.37
N GLN A 91 -0.66 2.88 2.73
CA GLN A 91 -1.92 2.45 3.34
C GLN A 91 -3.03 2.44 2.30
N LEU A 92 -3.82 1.36 2.28
CA LEU A 92 -5.02 1.22 1.46
C LEU A 92 -6.21 0.93 2.37
N ILE A 93 -7.32 1.63 2.11
CA ILE A 93 -8.61 1.39 2.79
C ILE A 93 -9.53 0.74 1.75
N CYS A 94 -9.64 -0.58 1.78
CA CYS A 94 -10.45 -1.34 0.85
C CYS A 94 -11.79 -1.76 1.50
N LYS A 95 -12.72 -2.29 0.70
CA LYS A 95 -14.08 -2.62 1.17
C LYS A 95 -14.11 -3.64 2.33
N LYS A 96 -13.29 -4.68 2.28
CA LYS A 96 -13.28 -5.77 3.27
C LYS A 96 -12.22 -5.62 4.35
N ALA A 97 -11.06 -5.05 4.01
CA ALA A 97 -9.94 -4.93 4.90
C ALA A 97 -9.10 -3.69 4.57
N ASN A 98 -8.26 -3.26 5.52
CA ASN A 98 -7.29 -2.19 5.31
C ASN A 98 -5.89 -2.78 5.35
N PHE A 99 -5.01 -2.23 4.52
CA PHE A 99 -3.69 -2.78 4.30
C PHE A 99 -2.61 -1.73 4.55
N ALA A 100 -1.47 -2.20 5.04
CA ALA A 100 -0.20 -1.49 5.01
C ALA A 100 0.79 -2.29 4.15
N ILE A 101 1.45 -1.65 3.20
CA ILE A 101 2.41 -2.26 2.27
C ILE A 101 3.72 -1.46 2.32
N TRP A 102 4.86 -2.15 2.36
CA TRP A 102 6.18 -1.52 2.39
C TRP A 102 7.25 -2.46 1.81
N ILE A 103 8.45 -1.94 1.61
CA ILE A 103 9.62 -2.77 1.27
C ILE A 103 10.33 -3.13 2.57
N GLU A 104 10.48 -4.43 2.81
CA GLU A 104 11.32 -4.91 3.91
C GLU A 104 12.79 -4.68 3.57
N SER A 105 13.54 -4.06 4.48
CA SER A 105 14.99 -4.03 4.37
C SER A 105 15.54 -5.43 4.64
N CYS A 106 16.08 -6.08 3.60
CA CYS A 106 16.85 -7.32 3.75
C CYS A 106 18.16 -7.10 4.54
#